data_AF-A0A430R3F7-F1
#
_entry.id   AF-A0A430R3F7-F1
#
_cell.length_a   1.000
_cell.length_b   1.000
_cell.length_c   1.000
_cell.angle_alpha   90.00
_cell.angle_beta   90.00
_cell.angle_gamma   90.00
#
_symmetry.space_group_name_H-M   'P 1'
#
loop_
_entity.id
_entity.type
_entity.pdbx_description
1 polymer ?
#
loop_
_entity_poly.entity_id
_entity_poly.type
_entity_poly.pdbx_seq_one_letter_code
_entity_poly.pdbx_strand_id
1 'polypeptide(L)'
;MVLGQVPESRLPQDDLPVLREEGPDYEPDAWHGDRWALMKLPYGPIREVHYVALGLGANATPAVLEFPREWWQVARRRYALRLFPGWTSVQMVQLAGVWTGVVAGNRRIPHGWRIAYDAGFQDVAEEEPDLAWAVAARAVILLLPTLAMLQEGALGSESVSVDGLSQSRSYPVSATSHRYSPYQTALERGLEGFLRTYFSIKGPRFFSA
;
A
#
# COMPACT_ATOMS: atom_id res chain seq x y z
N MET A 1 -8.05 4.04 6.87
CA MET A 1 -7.80 4.90 5.69
C MET A 1 -9.12 5.47 5.18
N VAL A 2 -9.10 6.71 4.69
CA VAL A 2 -10.28 7.44 4.19
C VAL A 2 -9.97 8.01 2.81
N LEU A 3 -10.79 7.66 1.83
CA LEU A 3 -10.76 8.17 0.46
C LEU A 3 -11.95 9.09 0.26
N GLY A 4 -11.72 10.35 -0.08
CA GLY A 4 -12.75 11.36 -0.29
C GLY A 4 -13.40 11.84 1.01
N GLN A 5 -14.54 12.52 0.89
CA GLN A 5 -15.28 13.06 2.04
C GLN A 5 -16.17 11.99 2.68
N VAL A 6 -15.68 11.35 3.75
CA VAL A 6 -16.44 10.40 4.56
C VAL A 6 -16.92 11.08 5.86
N PRO A 7 -18.19 10.93 6.27
CA PRO A 7 -18.68 11.46 7.53
C PRO A 7 -17.90 10.90 8.73
N GLU A 8 -17.57 11.74 9.72
CA GLU A 8 -16.79 11.32 10.90
C GLU A 8 -17.46 10.20 11.69
N SER A 9 -18.80 10.18 11.72
CA SER A 9 -19.58 9.12 12.38
C SER A 9 -19.42 7.73 11.73
N ARG A 10 -18.81 7.65 10.54
CA ARG A 10 -18.57 6.41 9.79
C ARG A 10 -17.10 6.01 9.77
N LEU A 11 -16.25 6.73 10.50
CA LEU A 11 -14.85 6.38 10.67
C LEU A 11 -14.69 5.39 11.83
N PRO A 12 -13.65 4.51 11.78
CA PRO A 12 -13.27 3.69 12.93
C PRO A 12 -12.97 4.59 14.13
N GLN A 13 -13.39 4.18 15.34
CA GLN A 13 -13.16 4.93 16.58
C GLN A 13 -11.87 4.51 17.29
N ASP A 14 -11.01 3.79 16.60
CA ASP A 14 -9.97 2.97 17.22
C ASP A 14 -8.67 3.74 17.46
N ASP A 15 -8.70 5.05 17.71
CA ASP A 15 -7.54 5.96 17.95
C ASP A 15 -6.31 5.83 17.01
N LEU A 16 -6.41 5.03 15.95
CA LEU A 16 -5.36 4.75 15.00
C LEU A 16 -5.21 5.94 14.03
N PRO A 17 -3.99 6.19 13.52
CA PRO A 17 -3.76 7.28 12.59
C PRO A 17 -4.59 7.08 11.30
N VAL A 18 -5.42 8.08 10.99
CA VAL A 18 -6.27 8.06 9.79
C VAL A 18 -5.54 8.73 8.63
N LEU A 19 -5.10 7.92 7.67
CA LEU A 19 -4.62 8.41 6.37
C LEU A 19 -5.81 8.87 5.52
N ARG A 20 -5.79 10.14 5.08
CA ARG A 20 -6.81 10.75 4.23
C ARG A 20 -6.23 11.03 2.85
N GLU A 21 -6.90 10.54 1.82
CA GLU A 21 -6.57 10.80 0.42
C GLU A 21 -7.80 11.21 -0.37
N GLU A 22 -7.57 11.69 -1.59
CA GLU A 22 -8.63 12.02 -2.51
C GLU A 22 -9.42 10.77 -2.92
N GLY A 23 -10.73 10.94 -3.08
CA GLY A 23 -11.59 9.87 -3.58
C GLY A 23 -11.26 9.55 -5.03
N PRO A 24 -11.33 8.29 -5.47
CA PRO A 24 -11.21 7.98 -6.88
C PRO A 24 -12.40 8.54 -7.65
N ASP A 25 -12.17 8.78 -8.94
CA ASP A 25 -13.21 9.24 -9.84
C ASP A 25 -14.23 8.14 -10.11
N TYR A 26 -15.48 8.54 -10.27
CA TYR A 26 -16.51 7.66 -10.81
C TYR A 26 -16.46 7.68 -12.32
N GLU A 27 -16.28 6.50 -12.91
CA GLU A 27 -16.36 6.29 -14.34
C GLU A 27 -17.65 5.51 -14.68
N PRO A 28 -18.55 6.08 -15.51
CA PRO A 28 -19.76 5.37 -15.95
C PRO A 28 -19.44 4.03 -16.61
N ASP A 29 -18.32 3.97 -17.35
CA ASP A 29 -17.88 2.78 -18.07
C ASP A 29 -17.50 1.60 -17.17
N ALA A 30 -17.20 1.87 -15.90
CA ALA A 30 -16.88 0.86 -14.90
C ALA A 30 -18.04 -0.09 -14.58
N TRP A 31 -19.23 0.18 -15.13
CA TRP A 31 -20.45 -0.58 -14.88
C TRP A 31 -21.13 -1.18 -16.11
N HIS A 32 -20.52 -1.05 -17.29
CA HIS A 32 -21.05 -1.66 -18.50
C HIS A 32 -20.79 -3.18 -18.54
N GLY A 33 -21.85 -3.96 -18.80
CA GLY A 33 -21.81 -5.43 -18.94
C GLY A 33 -21.72 -6.18 -17.61
N ASP A 34 -21.01 -7.31 -17.57
CA ASP A 34 -20.72 -8.06 -16.34
C ASP A 34 -19.58 -7.45 -15.51
N ARG A 35 -19.10 -6.26 -15.90
CA ARG A 35 -18.11 -5.50 -15.14
C ARG A 35 -18.83 -4.81 -13.99
N TRP A 36 -19.10 -5.58 -12.95
CA TRP A 36 -19.54 -5.04 -11.68
C TRP A 36 -18.34 -4.33 -11.06
N ALA A 37 -18.52 -3.12 -10.52
CA ALA A 37 -17.41 -2.22 -10.22
C ALA A 37 -16.37 -2.90 -9.32
N LEU A 38 -15.24 -3.26 -9.93
CA LEU A 38 -14.05 -3.77 -9.25
C LEU A 38 -13.11 -2.59 -9.04
N MET A 39 -13.05 -2.10 -7.81
CA MET A 39 -12.18 -1.02 -7.44
C MET A 39 -10.93 -1.55 -6.74
N LYS A 40 -9.76 -1.23 -7.25
CA LYS A 40 -8.51 -1.45 -6.53
C LYS A 40 -8.31 -0.29 -5.56
N LEU A 41 -8.08 -0.61 -4.28
CA LEU A 41 -7.77 0.41 -3.29
C LEU A 41 -6.25 0.64 -3.23
N PRO A 42 -5.80 1.87 -2.94
CA PRO A 42 -4.38 2.23 -2.99
C PRO A 42 -3.53 1.48 -1.97
N TYR A 43 -4.10 1.14 -0.82
CA TYR A 43 -3.40 0.42 0.26
C TYR A 43 -4.10 -0.91 0.54
N GLY A 44 -3.29 -1.91 0.88
CA GLY A 44 -3.76 -3.21 1.31
C GLY A 44 -2.69 -3.99 2.09
N PRO A 45 -3.00 -5.20 2.59
CA PRO A 45 -4.27 -5.93 2.48
C PRO A 45 -5.45 -5.21 3.12
N ILE A 46 -6.62 -5.33 2.50
CA ILE A 46 -7.87 -4.77 3.04
C ILE A 46 -8.36 -5.72 4.14
N ARG A 47 -8.41 -5.24 5.38
CA ARG A 47 -8.94 -5.98 6.54
C ARG A 47 -10.45 -5.85 6.60
N GLU A 48 -10.91 -4.62 6.64
CA GLU A 48 -12.32 -4.28 6.80
C GLU A 48 -12.68 -3.02 6.00
N VAL A 49 -13.94 -2.91 5.60
CA VAL A 49 -14.49 -1.75 4.89
C VAL A 49 -15.69 -1.27 5.68
N HIS A 50 -15.61 -0.03 6.14
CA HIS A 50 -16.56 0.60 7.05
C HIS A 50 -17.62 1.40 6.30
N TYR A 51 -17.23 2.01 5.19
CA TYR A 51 -18.08 2.92 4.45
C TYR A 51 -17.77 2.88 2.96
N VAL A 52 -18.81 2.86 2.13
CA VAL A 52 -18.71 3.01 0.67
C VAL A 52 -19.89 3.86 0.21
N ALA A 53 -19.61 4.97 -0.45
CA ALA A 53 -20.62 5.85 -1.00
C ALA A 53 -20.15 6.55 -2.28
N LEU A 54 -21.12 7.09 -3.01
CA LEU A 54 -20.94 7.92 -4.19
C LEU A 54 -21.52 9.31 -3.92
N GLY A 55 -20.71 10.35 -4.14
CA GLY A 55 -21.12 11.75 -4.10
C GLY A 55 -21.01 12.42 -5.47
N LEU A 56 -21.74 13.53 -5.64
CA LEU A 56 -21.63 14.40 -6.82
C LEU A 56 -20.45 15.37 -6.67
N GLY A 57 -19.24 14.82 -6.65
CA GLY A 57 -17.99 15.56 -6.50
C GLY A 57 -17.42 15.56 -5.08
N ALA A 58 -16.21 16.12 -4.98
CA ALA A 58 -15.40 16.09 -3.75
C ALA A 58 -16.15 16.65 -2.53
N ASN A 59 -16.96 17.71 -2.67
CA ASN A 59 -17.52 18.46 -1.54
C ASN A 59 -19.05 18.30 -1.32
N ALA A 60 -19.74 17.46 -2.11
CA ALA A 60 -21.20 17.37 -2.05
C ALA A 60 -21.67 16.52 -0.86
N THR A 61 -22.18 17.12 0.22
CA THR A 61 -22.70 16.39 1.40
C THR A 61 -24.22 16.63 1.49
N PRO A 62 -25.08 15.60 1.67
CA PRO A 62 -24.77 14.18 1.87
C PRO A 62 -24.32 13.44 0.60
N ALA A 63 -23.80 12.23 0.75
CA ALA A 63 -23.56 11.34 -0.38
C ALA A 63 -24.89 11.08 -1.11
N VAL A 64 -24.83 10.94 -2.43
CA VAL A 64 -26.02 10.71 -3.26
C VAL A 64 -26.46 9.25 -3.20
N LEU A 65 -25.50 8.34 -3.05
CA LEU A 65 -25.78 6.92 -2.88
C LEU A 65 -24.82 6.36 -1.84
N GLU A 66 -25.36 5.88 -0.73
CA GLU A 66 -24.62 5.05 0.22
C GLU A 66 -24.87 3.58 -0.14
N PHE A 67 -23.80 2.82 -0.31
CA PHE A 67 -23.92 1.39 -0.53
C PHE A 67 -24.14 0.74 0.85
N PRO A 68 -24.96 -0.31 0.95
CA PRO A 68 -25.09 -1.09 2.17
C PRO A 68 -24.04 -2.20 2.20
N ARG A 69 -23.73 -2.73 3.39
CA ARG A 69 -22.63 -3.69 3.61
C ARG A 69 -22.75 -4.95 2.76
N GLU A 70 -23.98 -5.40 2.52
CA GLU A 70 -24.29 -6.56 1.69
C GLU A 70 -24.00 -6.36 0.20
N TRP A 71 -23.69 -5.14 -0.25
CA TRP A 71 -23.41 -4.83 -1.66
C TRP A 71 -21.92 -4.82 -2.00
N TRP A 72 -21.05 -5.18 -1.06
CA TRP A 72 -19.63 -5.25 -1.37
C TRP A 72 -18.93 -6.45 -0.78
N GLN A 73 -17.94 -6.93 -1.53
CA GLN A 73 -17.08 -8.03 -1.14
C GLN A 73 -15.63 -7.60 -1.27
N VAL A 74 -14.85 -7.85 -0.22
CA VAL A 74 -13.42 -7.61 -0.22
C VAL A 74 -12.70 -8.82 -0.80
N ALA A 75 -12.02 -8.66 -1.93
CA ALA A 75 -11.11 -9.64 -2.47
C ALA A 75 -9.73 -9.47 -1.85
N ARG A 76 -9.52 -10.04 -0.65
CA ARG A 76 -8.29 -9.89 0.17
C ARG A 76 -7.00 -10.07 -0.62
N ARG A 77 -6.92 -11.10 -1.47
CA ARG A 77 -5.72 -11.42 -2.28
C ARG A 77 -5.41 -10.43 -3.41
N ARG A 78 -6.36 -9.57 -3.80
CA ARG A 78 -6.21 -8.65 -4.95
C ARG A 78 -6.32 -7.19 -4.56
N TYR A 79 -6.42 -6.89 -3.26
CA TYR A 79 -6.58 -5.52 -2.76
C TYR A 79 -7.76 -4.79 -3.42
N ALA A 80 -8.80 -5.56 -3.76
CA ALA A 80 -9.89 -5.07 -4.58
C ALA A 80 -11.22 -5.17 -3.83
N LEU A 81 -11.95 -4.08 -3.87
CA LEU A 81 -13.34 -3.99 -3.47
C LEU A 81 -14.22 -4.32 -4.68
N ARG A 82 -15.08 -5.31 -4.53
CA ARG A 82 -16.10 -5.64 -5.54
C ARG A 82 -17.42 -5.11 -5.06
N LEU A 83 -18.07 -4.29 -5.88
CA LEU A 83 -19.43 -3.85 -5.63
C LEU A 83 -20.39 -4.70 -6.45
N PHE A 84 -21.43 -5.18 -5.79
CA PHE A 84 -22.51 -5.93 -6.40
C PHE A 84 -23.83 -5.45 -5.84
N PRO A 85 -24.82 -5.09 -6.66
CA PRO A 85 -26.14 -4.80 -6.15
C PRO A 85 -26.74 -6.10 -5.59
N GLY A 86 -27.04 -6.12 -4.29
CA GLY A 86 -27.74 -7.22 -3.64
C GLY A 86 -29.18 -7.36 -4.14
N TRP A 87 -29.83 -8.48 -3.83
CA TRP A 87 -31.18 -8.82 -4.32
C TRP A 87 -32.32 -8.00 -3.66
N THR A 88 -32.00 -7.02 -2.82
CA THR A 88 -33.00 -6.23 -2.09
C THR A 88 -33.66 -5.18 -3.00
N SER A 89 -34.94 -5.41 -3.32
CA SER A 89 -35.75 -4.64 -4.28
C SER A 89 -35.86 -3.14 -3.98
N VAL A 90 -35.80 -2.73 -2.71
CA VAL A 90 -35.99 -1.32 -2.30
C VAL A 90 -34.78 -0.45 -2.63
N GLN A 91 -33.57 -0.97 -2.45
CA GLN A 91 -32.34 -0.23 -2.74
C GLN A 91 -32.07 -0.16 -4.25
N MET A 92 -32.46 -1.19 -5.02
CA MET A 92 -32.47 -1.16 -6.49
C MET A 92 -33.32 -0.02 -7.08
N VAL A 93 -34.42 0.37 -6.42
CA VAL A 93 -35.28 1.48 -6.87
C VAL A 93 -34.62 2.85 -6.64
N GLN A 94 -33.95 3.04 -5.49
CA GLN A 94 -33.16 4.25 -5.25
C GLN A 94 -31.93 4.31 -6.17
N LEU A 95 -31.33 3.15 -6.40
CA LEU A 95 -30.25 2.98 -7.37
C LEU A 95 -30.75 3.41 -8.76
N ALA A 96 -31.89 2.91 -9.24
CA ALA A 96 -32.45 3.30 -10.53
C ALA A 96 -32.67 4.82 -10.67
N GLY A 97 -33.11 5.52 -9.63
CA GLY A 97 -33.28 6.99 -9.66
C GLY A 97 -31.96 7.77 -9.76
N VAL A 98 -30.97 7.42 -8.94
CA VAL A 98 -29.63 8.02 -8.99
C VAL A 98 -28.90 7.65 -10.29
N TRP A 99 -29.05 6.41 -10.73
CA TRP A 99 -28.52 5.91 -12.00
C TRP A 99 -29.14 6.62 -13.19
N THR A 100 -30.44 6.90 -13.16
CA THR A 100 -31.09 7.65 -14.24
C THR A 100 -30.52 9.08 -14.33
N GLY A 101 -30.04 9.69 -13.25
CA GLY A 101 -29.37 10.99 -13.29
C GLY A 101 -27.88 10.93 -13.69
N VAL A 102 -27.14 9.97 -13.15
CA VAL A 102 -25.68 9.85 -13.32
C VAL A 102 -25.31 9.11 -14.62
N VAL A 103 -26.06 8.07 -14.98
CA VAL A 103 -25.84 7.25 -16.18
C VAL A 103 -26.51 7.84 -17.41
N ALA A 104 -27.69 8.47 -17.31
CA ALA A 104 -28.25 9.17 -18.48
C ALA A 104 -27.39 10.37 -18.91
N GLY A 105 -26.54 10.90 -18.02
CA GLY A 105 -25.55 11.91 -18.35
C GLY A 105 -24.25 11.36 -18.95
N ASN A 106 -23.95 10.07 -18.78
CA ASN A 106 -22.65 9.44 -19.09
C ASN A 106 -21.44 10.30 -18.66
N ARG A 107 -21.52 10.95 -17.49
CA ARG A 107 -20.47 11.88 -17.03
C ARG A 107 -19.58 11.23 -15.98
N ARG A 108 -18.27 11.40 -16.16
CA ARG A 108 -17.29 11.15 -15.10
C ARG A 108 -17.56 12.11 -13.93
N ILE A 109 -17.59 11.59 -12.71
CA ILE A 109 -17.67 12.44 -11.51
C ILE A 109 -16.29 12.43 -10.84
N PRO A 110 -15.56 13.55 -10.85
CA PRO A 110 -14.27 13.62 -10.19
C PRO A 110 -14.43 13.47 -8.68
N HIS A 111 -13.58 12.67 -8.06
CA HIS A 111 -13.63 12.35 -6.63
C HIS A 111 -15.02 11.90 -6.13
N GLY A 112 -15.73 11.15 -6.98
CA GLY A 112 -17.08 10.70 -6.68
C GLY A 112 -17.11 9.66 -5.55
N TRP A 113 -16.10 8.81 -5.47
CA TRP A 113 -16.06 7.71 -4.50
C TRP A 113 -15.63 8.16 -3.11
N ARG A 114 -16.33 7.63 -2.11
CA ARG A 114 -16.09 7.89 -0.69
C ARG A 114 -15.97 6.56 0.03
N ILE A 115 -14.79 6.28 0.57
CA ILE A 115 -14.49 4.94 1.11
C ILE A 115 -13.74 5.10 2.42
N ALA A 116 -14.21 4.44 3.48
CA ALA A 116 -13.44 4.24 4.69
C ALA A 116 -13.18 2.75 4.90
N TYR A 117 -11.92 2.40 5.12
CA TYR A 117 -11.48 1.02 5.23
C TYR A 117 -10.18 0.90 6.01
N ASP A 118 -9.95 -0.28 6.61
CA ASP A 118 -8.70 -0.62 7.28
C ASP A 118 -7.81 -1.46 6.40
N ALA A 119 -6.54 -1.07 6.34
CA ALA A 119 -5.52 -1.69 5.51
C ALA A 119 -4.33 -2.11 6.37
N GLY A 120 -3.66 -3.19 5.96
CA GLY A 120 -2.47 -3.72 6.61
C GLY A 120 -2.72 -5.06 7.28
N PHE A 121 -1.72 -5.50 8.04
CA PHE A 121 -1.74 -6.76 8.78
C PHE A 121 -2.07 -6.49 10.25
N GLN A 122 -2.73 -7.42 10.93
CA GLN A 122 -2.85 -7.39 12.38
C GLN A 122 -1.56 -7.92 13.01
N ASP A 123 -1.09 -9.06 12.51
CA ASP A 123 0.22 -9.61 12.84
C ASP A 123 0.91 -10.07 11.55
N VAL A 124 1.92 -9.30 11.11
CA VAL A 124 2.66 -9.61 9.90
C VAL A 124 3.47 -10.91 10.03
N ALA A 125 3.91 -11.27 11.23
CA ALA A 125 4.71 -12.47 11.45
C ALA A 125 3.87 -13.74 11.31
N GLU A 126 2.60 -13.69 11.72
CA GLU A 126 1.65 -14.80 11.57
C GLU A 126 1.01 -14.83 10.17
N GLU A 127 0.60 -13.67 9.65
CA GLU A 127 -0.17 -13.59 8.40
C GLU A 127 0.70 -13.72 7.14
N GLU A 128 1.90 -13.12 7.14
CA GLU A 128 2.83 -13.12 6.01
C GLU A 128 4.28 -13.28 6.51
N PRO A 129 4.68 -14.48 6.99
CA PRO A 129 6.00 -14.72 7.58
C PRO A 129 7.16 -14.39 6.63
N ASP A 130 6.97 -14.60 5.33
CA ASP A 130 7.98 -14.25 4.31
C ASP A 130 8.20 -12.74 4.22
N LEU A 131 7.11 -11.96 4.35
CA LEU A 131 7.20 -10.50 4.37
C LEU A 131 7.82 -10.00 5.67
N ALA A 132 7.47 -10.61 6.80
CA ALA A 132 8.09 -10.32 8.10
C ALA A 132 9.61 -10.58 8.05
N TRP A 133 10.03 -11.71 7.46
CA TRP A 133 11.44 -12.01 7.22
C TRP A 133 12.11 -10.94 6.36
N ALA A 134 11.46 -10.49 5.27
CA ALA A 134 12.03 -9.47 4.38
C ALA A 134 12.21 -8.12 5.07
N VAL A 135 11.26 -7.71 5.92
CA VAL A 135 11.37 -6.50 6.76
C VAL A 135 12.53 -6.64 7.74
N ALA A 136 12.65 -7.78 8.43
CA ALA A 136 13.76 -8.05 9.34
C ALA A 136 15.11 -8.05 8.61
N ALA A 137 15.20 -8.69 7.45
CA ALA A 137 16.40 -8.71 6.61
C ALA A 137 16.81 -7.29 6.19
N ARG A 138 15.84 -6.45 5.78
CA ARG A 138 16.12 -5.04 5.43
C ARG A 138 16.68 -4.27 6.61
N ALA A 139 16.09 -4.44 7.80
CA ALA A 139 16.57 -3.77 9.02
C ALA A 139 18.00 -4.20 9.37
N VAL A 140 18.31 -5.50 9.29
CA VAL A 140 19.66 -6.02 9.56
C VAL A 140 20.67 -5.51 8.55
N ILE A 141 20.34 -5.49 7.25
CA ILE A 141 21.19 -4.94 6.19
C ILE A 141 21.53 -3.47 6.48
N LEU A 142 20.55 -2.67 6.89
CA LEU A 142 20.77 -1.25 7.22
C LEU A 142 21.62 -1.06 8.48
N LEU A 143 21.54 -1.99 9.44
CA LEU A 143 22.34 -1.94 10.67
C LEU A 143 23.76 -2.46 10.49
N LEU A 144 23.98 -3.37 9.52
CA LEU A 144 25.26 -4.07 9.33
C LEU A 144 26.47 -3.11 9.22
N PRO A 145 26.43 -2.01 8.45
CA PRO A 145 27.55 -1.08 8.37
C PRO A 145 27.87 -0.43 9.72
N THR A 146 26.83 -0.04 10.47
CA THR A 146 27.02 0.61 11.78
C THR A 146 27.63 -0.35 12.80
N LEU A 147 27.19 -1.61 12.81
CA LEU A 147 27.74 -2.65 13.68
C LEU A 147 29.18 -3.00 13.28
N ALA A 148 29.46 -3.09 11.98
CA ALA A 148 30.81 -3.33 11.46
C ALA A 148 31.75 -2.18 11.86
N MET A 149 31.31 -0.93 11.72
CA MET A 149 32.09 0.25 12.14
C MET A 149 32.39 0.25 13.64
N LEU A 150 31.39 -0.06 14.47
CA LEU A 150 31.54 -0.13 15.93
C LEU A 150 32.52 -1.23 16.35
N GLN A 151 32.51 -2.36 15.65
CA GLN A 151 33.38 -3.50 15.97
C GLN A 151 34.80 -3.33 15.42
N GLU A 152 34.95 -2.77 14.21
CA GLU A 152 36.22 -2.79 13.48
C GLU A 152 37.08 -1.53 13.70
N GLY A 153 36.50 -0.36 13.98
CA GLY A 153 37.23 0.88 14.29
C GLY A 153 38.05 1.45 13.12
N ALA A 154 39.05 0.72 12.62
CA ALA A 154 39.89 1.00 11.44
C ALA A 154 40.29 -0.32 10.74
N LEU A 155 40.12 -0.40 9.41
CA LEU A 155 40.15 -1.69 8.69
C LEU A 155 41.46 -2.09 8.02
N GLY A 156 42.50 -1.26 8.12
CA GLY A 156 43.79 -1.67 7.59
C GLY A 156 44.86 -0.63 7.84
N SER A 157 45.99 -1.08 8.38
CA SER A 157 47.25 -0.35 8.30
C SER A 157 48.01 -0.86 7.08
N GLU A 158 48.19 -0.01 6.09
CA GLU A 158 49.14 -0.28 5.02
C GLU A 158 50.48 0.32 5.43
N SER A 159 51.47 -0.54 5.63
CA SER A 159 52.85 -0.13 5.87
C SER A 159 53.56 -0.03 4.53
N VAL A 160 53.66 1.19 4.01
CA VAL A 160 54.45 1.47 2.80
C VAL A 160 55.86 1.84 3.24
N SER A 161 56.82 1.01 2.86
CA SER A 161 58.25 1.23 3.10
C SER A 161 58.90 1.65 1.78
N VAL A 162 59.32 2.91 1.68
CA VAL A 162 60.13 3.40 0.56
C VAL A 162 61.41 3.99 1.15
N ASP A 163 62.55 3.39 0.82
CA ASP A 163 63.89 3.90 1.15
C ASP A 163 64.13 4.16 2.65
N GLY A 164 63.68 3.23 3.52
CA GLY A 164 63.89 3.30 4.97
C GLY A 164 62.92 4.19 5.75
N LEU A 165 62.02 4.91 5.05
CA LEU A 165 60.91 5.63 5.69
C LEU A 165 59.68 4.73 5.74
N SER A 166 59.25 4.39 6.96
CA SER A 166 58.01 3.65 7.21
C SER A 166 56.87 4.63 7.44
N GLN A 167 55.84 4.61 6.59
CA GLN A 167 54.61 5.35 6.80
C GLN A 167 53.44 4.37 6.98
N SER A 168 52.80 4.41 8.15
CA SER A 168 51.56 3.69 8.42
C SER A 168 50.37 4.52 7.92
N ARG A 169 49.68 4.04 6.89
CA ARG A 169 48.39 4.63 6.47
C ARG A 169 47.26 3.78 7.02
N SER A 170 46.41 4.40 7.84
CA SER A 170 45.18 3.76 8.33
C SER A 170 44.01 4.25 7.49
N TYR A 171 43.27 3.34 6.86
CA TYR A 171 42.04 3.69 6.15
C TYR A 171 40.86 3.65 7.14
N PRO A 172 40.10 4.75 7.32
CA PRO A 172 38.94 4.75 8.20
C PRO A 172 37.86 3.81 7.64
N VAL A 173 37.20 3.07 8.53
CA VAL A 173 36.01 2.28 8.15
C VAL A 173 34.94 3.25 7.69
N SER A 174 34.37 3.00 6.52
CA SER A 174 33.23 3.75 6.00
C SER A 174 32.03 2.83 5.88
N ALA A 175 30.82 3.41 5.89
CA ALA A 175 29.58 2.65 5.72
C ALA A 175 29.51 1.88 4.39
N THR A 176 30.34 2.24 3.40
CA THR A 176 30.42 1.59 2.09
C THR A 176 31.63 0.67 1.93
N SER A 177 32.68 0.85 2.73
CA SER A 177 33.90 0.05 2.70
C SER A 177 34.18 -0.54 4.08
N HIS A 178 33.57 -1.69 4.37
CA HIS A 178 33.89 -2.52 5.52
C HIS A 178 34.10 -3.99 5.14
N ARG A 179 34.69 -4.81 6.02
CA ARG A 179 34.99 -6.23 5.72
C ARG A 179 33.76 -7.00 5.25
N TYR A 180 32.61 -6.64 5.79
CA TYR A 180 31.33 -7.28 5.46
C TYR A 180 30.60 -6.71 4.23
N SER A 181 31.16 -5.71 3.54
CA SER A 181 30.47 -5.07 2.41
C SER A 181 30.14 -6.01 1.24
N PRO A 182 30.95 -7.05 0.90
CA PRO A 182 30.56 -8.02 -0.12
C PRO A 182 29.35 -8.86 0.30
N TYR A 183 29.27 -9.21 1.58
CA TYR A 183 28.14 -9.98 2.13
C TYR A 183 26.87 -9.13 2.20
N GLN A 184 26.99 -7.87 2.61
CA GLN A 184 25.87 -6.92 2.58
C GLN A 184 25.30 -6.79 1.16
N THR A 185 26.17 -6.58 0.17
CA THR A 185 25.76 -6.46 -1.24
C THR A 185 25.05 -7.73 -1.73
N ALA A 186 25.53 -8.92 -1.32
CA ALA A 186 24.88 -10.18 -1.65
C ALA A 186 23.49 -10.31 -1.01
N LEU A 187 23.35 -9.91 0.27
CA LEU A 187 22.08 -9.90 0.99
C LEU A 187 21.08 -8.91 0.38
N GLU A 188 21.53 -7.72 -0.01
CA GLU A 188 20.72 -6.71 -0.70
C GLU A 188 20.15 -7.26 -2.01
N ARG A 189 21.00 -7.85 -2.86
CA ARG A 189 20.55 -8.48 -4.11
C ARG A 189 19.57 -9.62 -3.87
N GLY A 190 19.81 -10.45 -2.85
CA GLY A 190 18.92 -11.53 -2.46
C GLY A 190 17.54 -11.01 -2.03
N LEU A 191 17.52 -9.98 -1.19
CA LEU A 191 16.30 -9.33 -0.74
C LEU A 191 15.54 -8.68 -1.89
N GLU A 192 16.23 -7.95 -2.79
CA GLU A 192 15.61 -7.35 -3.97
C GLU A 192 15.01 -8.41 -4.91
N GLY A 193 15.71 -9.52 -5.13
CA GLY A 193 15.21 -10.65 -5.91
C GLY A 193 13.94 -11.26 -5.29
N PHE A 194 13.94 -11.43 -3.97
CA PHE A 194 12.76 -11.87 -3.21
C PHE A 194 11.60 -10.89 -3.39
N LEU A 195 11.80 -9.60 -3.09
CA LEU A 195 10.75 -8.57 -3.15
C LEU A 195 10.14 -8.47 -4.55
N ARG A 196 10.97 -8.51 -5.59
CA ARG A 196 10.52 -8.51 -6.98
C ARG A 196 9.59 -9.69 -7.27
N THR A 197 9.97 -10.88 -6.82
CA THR A 197 9.20 -12.11 -7.01
C THR A 197 7.90 -12.08 -6.19
N TYR A 198 8.01 -11.70 -4.93
CA TYR A 198 6.90 -11.61 -3.98
C TYR A 198 5.80 -10.68 -4.50
N PHE A 199 6.14 -9.44 -4.90
CA PHE A 199 5.17 -8.50 -5.44
C PHE A 199 4.75 -8.81 -6.89
N SER A 200 5.55 -9.54 -7.66
CA SER A 200 5.10 -10.02 -8.98
C SER A 200 4.00 -11.08 -8.88
N ILE A 201 4.07 -11.95 -7.87
CA ILE A 201 3.15 -13.08 -7.66
C ILE A 201 1.94 -12.66 -6.79
N LYS A 202 2.18 -11.92 -5.70
CA LYS A 202 1.17 -11.52 -4.70
C LYS A 202 0.79 -10.04 -4.73
N GLY A 203 1.52 -9.19 -5.45
CA GLY A 203 1.28 -7.75 -5.47
C GLY A 203 0.13 -7.33 -6.39
N PRO A 204 -0.50 -6.17 -6.15
CA PRO A 204 -1.38 -5.59 -7.13
C PRO A 204 -0.52 -5.22 -8.34
N ARG A 205 -0.83 -5.79 -9.52
CA ARG A 205 -0.43 -5.12 -10.76
C ARG A 205 -1.16 -3.78 -10.76
N PHE A 206 -0.49 -2.73 -10.28
CA PHE A 206 -0.86 -1.35 -10.50
C PHE A 206 -0.73 -1.12 -12.00
N PHE A 207 -1.78 -1.47 -12.75
CA PHE A 207 -1.93 -0.93 -14.08
C PHE A 207 -2.57 0.44 -13.89
N SER A 208 -1.79 1.45 -14.28
CA SER A 208 -2.30 2.68 -14.86
C SER A 208 -3.52 2.37 -15.73
N ALA A 209 -4.64 3.04 -15.43
CA ALA A 209 -5.55 3.43 -16.50
C ALA A 209 -4.83 4.43 -17.40
#